data_AF-A0A0L1KIX8-F1
#
_entry.id   AF-A0A0L1KIX8-F1
#
_cell.length_a   1.000
_cell.length_b   1.000
_cell.length_c   1.000
_cell.angle_alpha   90.00
_cell.angle_beta   90.00
_cell.angle_gamma   90.00
#
_symmetry.space_group_name_H-M   'P 1'
#
loop_
_entity.id
_entity.type
_entity.pdbx_description
1 polymer ?
#
loop_
_entity_poly.entity_id
_entity_poly.type
_entity_poly.pdbx_seq_one_letter_code
_entity_poly.pdbx_strand_id
1 'polypeptide(L)'
;MFPTAFFACADDGIGKVDRSTLSQQALMELFILGLENVEDICGSRDEPSAVCTWEGVRCNSDGEVEAFQWKFKRKAGTGTIGLKFLPSSMKDLNMSANAISGTMELADLPENVKKLSLAGNALSANPTKGHLSVVGWTSTPVLGEAKNLFKPLVVFLSWRRPY
;
A
#
# COMPACT_ATOMS: atom_id res chain seq x y z
N MET A 1 -4.59 -32.68 18.18
CA MET A 1 -3.56 -32.79 17.14
C MET A 1 -4.22 -32.38 15.83
N PHE A 2 -4.10 -31.11 15.45
CA PHE A 2 -4.75 -30.48 14.29
C PHE A 2 -3.80 -29.41 13.73
N PRO A 3 -3.90 -29.08 12.42
CA PRO A 3 -2.74 -28.78 11.60
C PRO A 3 -2.20 -27.37 11.85
N THR A 4 -0.91 -27.31 12.14
CA THR A 4 -0.12 -26.08 12.17
C THR A 4 0.04 -25.57 10.74
N ALA A 5 -0.57 -24.42 10.42
CA ALA A 5 -0.28 -23.73 9.18
C ALA A 5 1.00 -22.90 9.37
N PHE A 6 2.15 -23.49 9.05
CA PHE A 6 3.38 -22.73 8.87
C PHE A 6 3.31 -22.02 7.51
N PHE A 7 3.13 -20.70 7.49
CA PHE A 7 3.48 -19.89 6.32
C PHE A 7 4.99 -19.65 6.32
N ALA A 8 5.75 -20.68 5.93
CA ALA A 8 7.11 -20.52 5.44
C ALA A 8 7.06 -20.66 3.92
N CYS A 9 6.80 -19.57 3.21
CA CYS A 9 6.92 -19.54 1.74
C CYS A 9 7.63 -18.25 1.31
N ALA A 10 8.96 -18.33 1.18
CA ALA A 10 9.60 -17.71 0.03
C ALA A 10 9.25 -18.60 -1.17
N ASP A 11 8.11 -18.32 -1.80
CA ASP A 11 7.69 -18.97 -3.03
C ASP A 11 7.23 -17.88 -3.99
N ASP A 12 8.00 -17.67 -5.05
CA ASP A 12 7.74 -16.70 -6.13
C ASP A 12 6.53 -17.12 -7.01
N GLY A 13 5.70 -18.04 -6.53
CA GLY A 13 4.57 -18.66 -7.22
C GLY A 13 3.18 -18.31 -6.69
N ILE A 14 3.01 -17.31 -5.81
CA ILE A 14 1.67 -16.85 -5.42
C ILE A 14 1.01 -16.21 -6.65
N GLY A 15 0.14 -16.98 -7.31
CA GLY A 15 -0.85 -16.46 -8.24
C GLY A 15 -1.51 -15.24 -7.61
N LYS A 16 -1.50 -14.12 -8.34
CA LYS A 16 -2.01 -12.82 -7.88
C LYS A 16 -3.28 -13.03 -7.04
N VAL A 17 -3.16 -12.88 -5.72
CA VAL A 17 -4.29 -13.02 -4.81
C VAL A 17 -5.32 -11.99 -5.25
N ASP A 18 -6.45 -12.47 -5.77
CA ASP A 18 -7.52 -11.59 -6.15
C ASP A 18 -8.17 -11.04 -4.87
N ARG A 19 -7.81 -9.81 -4.52
CA ARG A 19 -8.29 -9.11 -3.32
C ARG A 19 -9.82 -9.13 -3.20
N SER A 20 -10.54 -9.20 -4.32
CA SER A 20 -12.01 -9.19 -4.33
C SER A 20 -12.61 -10.44 -3.69
N THR A 21 -11.83 -11.52 -3.58
CA THR A 21 -12.24 -12.79 -3.00
C THR A 21 -11.91 -12.92 -1.51
N LEU A 22 -11.15 -11.97 -0.96
CA LEU A 22 -10.74 -12.01 0.44
C LEU A 22 -11.83 -11.42 1.35
N SER A 23 -12.01 -12.03 2.52
CA SER A 23 -12.84 -11.45 3.58
C SER A 23 -12.19 -10.18 4.14
N GLN A 24 -13.00 -9.28 4.73
CA GLN A 24 -12.45 -8.08 5.38
C GLN A 24 -11.51 -8.42 6.53
N GLN A 25 -11.74 -9.55 7.20
CA GLN A 25 -10.81 -10.12 8.19
C GLN A 25 -9.43 -10.34 7.57
N ALA A 26 -9.34 -11.13 6.49
CA ALA A 26 -8.07 -11.45 5.84
C ALA A 26 -7.38 -10.20 5.26
N LEU A 27 -8.17 -9.28 4.68
CA LEU A 27 -7.68 -8.00 4.19
C LEU A 27 -7.01 -7.17 5.29
N MET A 28 -7.66 -7.06 6.45
CA MET A 28 -7.12 -6.31 7.57
C MET A 28 -5.90 -6.98 8.21
N GLU A 29 -5.87 -8.32 8.27
CA GLU A 29 -4.68 -9.08 8.70
C GLU A 29 -3.48 -8.84 7.78
N LEU A 30 -3.69 -8.90 6.47
CA LEU A 30 -2.65 -8.59 5.47
C LEU A 30 -2.20 -7.12 5.52
N PHE A 31 -3.13 -6.21 5.82
CA PHE A 31 -2.83 -4.79 5.97
C PHE A 31 -1.86 -4.51 7.13
N ILE A 32 -2.04 -5.19 8.28
CA ILE A 32 -1.18 -5.05 9.47
C ILE A 32 -0.05 -6.08 9.55
N LEU A 33 0.05 -7.02 8.59
CA LEU A 33 1.01 -8.13 8.62
C LEU A 33 2.47 -7.66 8.77
N GLY A 34 2.80 -6.49 8.22
CA GLY A 34 4.14 -5.92 8.30
C GLY A 34 4.45 -5.19 9.60
N LEU A 35 3.49 -5.04 10.53
CA LEU A 35 3.71 -4.39 11.82
C LEU A 35 4.34 -5.35 12.83
N GLU A 36 5.20 -4.82 13.69
CA GLU A 36 5.96 -5.61 14.66
C GLU A 36 5.13 -5.96 15.91
N ASN A 37 4.33 -5.03 16.42
CA ASN A 37 3.50 -5.19 17.64
C ASN A 37 2.01 -5.19 17.28
N VAL A 38 1.55 -6.21 16.56
CA VAL A 38 0.13 -6.34 16.15
C VAL A 38 -0.77 -6.87 17.26
N GLU A 39 -0.19 -7.43 18.31
CA GLU A 39 -0.90 -8.01 19.44
C GLU A 39 -1.75 -6.97 20.16
N ASP A 40 -1.27 -5.72 20.22
CA ASP A 40 -2.02 -4.54 20.69
C ASP A 40 -3.24 -4.21 19.82
N ILE A 41 -3.35 -4.76 18.61
CA ILE A 41 -4.43 -4.49 17.65
C ILE A 41 -5.40 -5.67 17.61
N CYS A 42 -4.91 -6.85 17.26
CA CYS A 42 -5.74 -8.02 16.95
C CYS A 42 -5.79 -9.08 18.06
N GLY A 43 -5.02 -8.89 19.14
CA GLY A 43 -4.86 -9.84 20.23
C GLY A 43 -3.75 -10.86 19.94
N SER A 44 -4.10 -12.01 19.38
CA SER A 44 -3.12 -13.01 18.94
C SER A 44 -2.84 -12.85 17.45
N ARG A 45 -1.59 -13.08 17.05
CA ARG A 45 -1.21 -13.11 15.62
C ARG A 45 -1.57 -14.43 14.96
N ASP A 46 -1.51 -15.54 15.70
CA ASP A 46 -1.82 -16.88 15.18
C ASP A 46 -3.33 -17.12 15.10
N GLU A 47 -4.09 -16.52 16.02
CA GLU A 47 -5.54 -16.62 16.10
C GLU A 47 -6.15 -15.25 16.41
N PRO A 48 -6.16 -14.34 15.42
CA PRO A 48 -6.68 -13.00 15.61
C PRO A 48 -8.17 -13.03 15.92
N SER A 49 -8.59 -12.12 16.80
CA SER A 49 -10.00 -11.91 17.09
C SER A 49 -10.74 -11.40 15.85
N ALA A 50 -12.08 -11.38 15.90
CA ALA A 50 -12.88 -10.80 14.82
C ALA A 50 -12.49 -9.33 14.60
N VAL A 51 -12.36 -8.90 13.34
CA VAL A 51 -11.80 -7.60 12.98
C VAL A 51 -12.53 -6.42 13.62
N CYS A 52 -13.85 -6.52 13.80
CA CYS A 52 -14.64 -5.47 14.43
C CYS A 52 -14.40 -5.35 15.96
N THR A 53 -13.70 -6.29 16.57
CA THR A 53 -13.29 -6.24 17.99
C THR A 53 -11.86 -5.76 18.19
N TRP A 54 -11.12 -5.53 17.11
CA TRP A 54 -9.73 -5.05 17.19
C TRP A 54 -9.65 -3.64 17.79
N GLU A 55 -8.55 -3.35 18.49
CA GLU A 55 -8.32 -2.01 19.02
C GLU A 55 -8.28 -0.99 17.89
N GLY A 56 -9.12 0.03 17.99
CA GLY A 56 -9.15 1.14 17.04
C GLY A 56 -9.88 0.85 15.73
N VAL A 57 -10.41 -0.36 15.50
CA VAL A 57 -11.29 -0.66 14.38
C VAL A 57 -12.73 -0.23 14.71
N ARG A 58 -13.41 0.33 13.72
CA ARG A 58 -14.85 0.61 13.78
C ARG A 58 -15.53 0.06 12.54
N CYS A 59 -16.55 -0.76 12.78
CA CYS A 59 -17.41 -1.30 11.74
C CYS A 59 -18.72 -0.52 11.64
N ASN A 60 -19.31 -0.48 10.43
CA ASN A 60 -20.62 0.11 10.17
C ASN A 60 -21.77 -0.83 10.62
N SER A 61 -23.01 -0.47 10.33
CA SER A 61 -24.20 -1.28 10.65
C SER A 61 -24.22 -2.65 9.96
N ASP A 62 -23.50 -2.78 8.85
CA ASP A 62 -23.44 -4.01 8.04
C ASP A 62 -22.29 -4.92 8.50
N GLY A 63 -21.56 -4.53 9.54
CA GLY A 63 -20.41 -5.29 10.05
C GLY A 63 -19.13 -5.10 9.22
N GLU A 64 -19.09 -4.11 8.33
CA GLU A 64 -17.94 -3.82 7.49
C GLU A 64 -17.03 -2.77 8.14
N VAL A 65 -15.72 -2.97 8.05
CA VAL A 65 -14.69 -2.05 8.55
C VAL A 65 -14.78 -0.73 7.77
N GLU A 66 -15.05 0.35 8.49
CA GLU A 66 -15.14 1.68 7.88
C GLU A 66 -14.15 2.69 8.45
N ALA A 67 -13.53 2.40 9.59
CA ALA A 67 -12.43 3.19 10.10
C ALA A 67 -11.41 2.38 10.90
N PHE A 68 -10.17 2.84 10.88
CA PHE A 68 -9.10 2.31 11.72
C PHE A 68 -8.24 3.44 12.30
N GLN A 69 -8.03 3.42 13.62
CA GLN A 69 -7.22 4.40 14.35
C GLN A 69 -6.14 3.70 15.18
N TRP A 70 -4.87 3.98 14.86
CA TRP A 70 -3.74 3.46 15.61
C TRP A 70 -2.60 4.48 15.59
N LYS A 71 -2.63 5.44 16.51
CA LYS A 71 -1.74 6.61 16.53
C LYS A 71 -0.96 6.71 17.84
N PHE A 72 0.12 7.49 17.83
CA PHE A 72 0.95 7.79 19.02
C PHE A 72 1.63 6.59 19.69
N LYS A 73 1.90 5.52 18.94
CA LYS A 73 2.62 4.34 19.44
C LYS A 73 4.15 4.56 19.46
N ARG A 74 4.64 5.69 18.95
CA ARG A 74 6.08 6.07 18.95
C ARG A 74 6.94 4.93 18.38
N LYS A 75 8.00 4.53 19.09
CA LYS A 75 8.90 3.43 18.70
C LYS A 75 8.26 2.03 18.76
N ALA A 76 7.09 1.86 19.39
CA ALA A 76 6.37 0.59 19.36
C ALA A 76 5.52 0.45 18.08
N GLY A 77 5.24 1.56 17.39
CA GLY A 77 4.52 1.57 16.13
C GLY A 77 5.44 1.39 14.92
N THR A 78 6.33 0.41 14.96
CA THR A 78 7.31 0.09 13.90
C THR A 78 6.77 -0.98 12.93
N GLY A 79 7.39 -1.04 11.75
CA GLY A 79 7.06 -2.00 10.70
C GLY A 79 6.61 -1.33 9.41
N THR A 80 5.85 -2.07 8.60
CA THR A 80 5.32 -1.63 7.29
C THR A 80 3.82 -1.91 7.21
N ILE A 81 3.13 -1.19 6.32
CA ILE A 81 1.68 -1.36 6.09
C ILE A 81 1.39 -1.62 4.61
N GLY A 82 0.44 -2.50 4.33
CA GLY A 82 0.02 -2.83 2.97
C GLY A 82 -1.27 -2.13 2.56
N LEU A 83 -1.21 -0.86 2.15
CA LEU A 83 -2.40 -0.06 1.81
C LEU A 83 -3.33 -0.72 0.78
N LYS A 84 -2.78 -1.52 -0.14
CA LYS A 84 -3.53 -2.29 -1.15
C LYS A 84 -4.53 -3.30 -0.58
N PHE A 85 -4.36 -3.66 0.70
CA PHE A 85 -5.22 -4.60 1.41
C PHE A 85 -6.28 -3.90 2.28
N LEU A 86 -6.43 -2.57 2.17
CA LEU A 86 -7.54 -1.89 2.83
C LEU A 86 -8.89 -2.33 2.23
N PRO A 87 -9.90 -2.64 3.06
CA PRO A 87 -11.26 -2.91 2.59
C PRO A 87 -11.84 -1.76 1.77
N SER A 88 -12.67 -2.08 0.78
CA SER A 88 -13.37 -1.08 -0.04
C SER A 88 -14.32 -0.18 0.76
N SER A 89 -14.81 -0.67 1.90
CA SER A 89 -15.67 0.06 2.85
C SER A 89 -14.92 1.08 3.71
N MET A 90 -13.58 1.08 3.70
CA MET A 90 -12.73 1.97 4.50
C MET A 90 -12.95 3.43 4.11
N LYS A 91 -13.23 4.27 5.11
CA LYS A 91 -13.45 5.73 4.94
C LYS A 91 -12.41 6.55 5.67
N ASP A 92 -12.07 6.17 6.90
CA ASP A 92 -11.21 6.97 7.78
C ASP A 92 -10.04 6.13 8.32
N LEU A 93 -8.82 6.39 7.85
CA LEU A 93 -7.58 5.75 8.31
C LEU A 93 -6.67 6.77 9.00
N ASN A 94 -6.34 6.52 10.28
CA ASN A 94 -5.40 7.35 11.01
C ASN A 94 -4.33 6.51 11.73
N MET A 95 -3.10 6.56 11.21
CA MET A 95 -1.93 5.92 11.81
C MET A 95 -0.79 6.93 12.04
N SER A 96 -1.13 8.19 12.36
CA SER A 96 -0.14 9.24 12.56
C SER A 96 0.70 9.05 13.83
N ALA A 97 1.90 9.65 13.85
CA ALA A 97 2.79 9.70 14.99
C ALA A 97 3.24 8.32 15.49
N ASN A 98 3.64 7.46 14.54
CA ASN A 98 4.25 6.17 14.77
C ASN A 98 5.65 6.13 14.12
N ALA A 99 6.26 4.95 14.04
CA ALA A 99 7.54 4.73 13.38
C ALA A 99 7.37 3.80 12.16
N ILE A 100 6.22 3.86 11.49
CA ILE A 100 5.93 3.06 10.31
C ILE A 100 6.86 3.51 9.19
N SER A 101 7.47 2.55 8.52
CA SER A 101 8.41 2.76 7.44
C SER A 101 7.98 2.02 6.19
N GLY A 102 8.77 2.14 5.13
CA GLY A 102 8.49 1.51 3.84
C GLY A 102 7.91 2.48 2.81
N THR A 103 7.64 1.94 1.63
CA THR A 103 7.16 2.70 0.49
C THR A 103 5.64 2.63 0.41
N MET A 104 4.98 3.78 0.27
CA MET A 104 3.55 3.85 0.02
C MET A 104 3.24 4.28 -1.41
N GLU A 105 2.22 3.66 -2.00
CA GLU A 105 1.66 4.04 -3.29
C GLU A 105 0.23 4.55 -3.06
N LEU A 106 -0.07 5.80 -3.44
CA LEU A 106 -1.41 6.35 -3.27
C LEU A 106 -2.45 5.65 -4.15
N ALA A 107 -2.02 5.05 -5.26
CA ALA A 107 -2.87 4.27 -6.15
C ALA A 107 -3.44 2.99 -5.49
N ASP A 108 -2.85 2.57 -4.36
CA ASP A 108 -3.32 1.39 -3.61
C ASP A 108 -4.48 1.72 -2.66
N LEU A 109 -4.81 3.00 -2.47
CA LEU A 109 -5.92 3.41 -1.59
C LEU A 109 -7.28 3.07 -2.21
N PRO A 110 -8.24 2.56 -1.41
CA PRO A 110 -9.62 2.44 -1.85
C PRO A 110 -10.22 3.80 -2.22
N GLU A 111 -11.08 3.83 -3.24
CA GLU A 111 -11.75 5.04 -3.73
C GLU A 111 -12.60 5.75 -2.66
N ASN A 112 -13.09 5.00 -1.66
CA ASN A 112 -13.99 5.50 -0.63
C ASN A 112 -13.28 6.17 0.56
N VAL A 113 -11.95 6.22 0.58
CA VAL A 113 -11.18 6.85 1.67
C VAL A 113 -11.40 8.36 1.63
N LYS A 114 -12.00 8.90 2.70
CA LYS A 114 -12.29 10.33 2.87
C LYS A 114 -11.27 11.02 3.76
N LYS A 115 -10.70 10.29 4.73
CA LYS A 115 -9.69 10.82 5.65
C LYS A 115 -8.52 9.86 5.74
N LEU A 116 -7.33 10.35 5.42
CA LEU A 116 -6.08 9.63 5.55
C LEU A 116 -5.09 10.47 6.35
N SER A 117 -4.59 9.94 7.45
CA SER A 117 -3.58 10.59 8.27
C SER A 117 -2.46 9.60 8.58
N LEU A 118 -1.33 9.77 7.89
CA LEU A 118 -0.09 9.02 8.10
C LEU A 118 1.07 9.92 8.56
N ALA A 119 0.76 11.16 8.97
CA ALA A 119 1.76 12.16 9.35
C ALA A 119 2.62 11.71 10.54
N GLY A 120 3.89 12.10 10.57
CA GLY A 120 4.80 11.70 11.65
C GLY A 120 5.11 10.20 11.62
N ASN A 121 5.35 9.65 10.44
CA ASN A 121 5.92 8.32 10.19
C ASN A 121 7.18 8.45 9.32
N ALA A 122 7.91 7.36 9.11
CA ALA A 122 9.09 7.27 8.26
C ALA A 122 8.77 6.68 6.87
N LEU A 123 7.61 7.04 6.32
CA LEU A 123 7.15 6.55 5.01
C LEU A 123 7.84 7.30 3.87
N SER A 124 8.21 6.56 2.82
CA SER A 124 8.67 7.11 1.54
C SER A 124 7.59 6.95 0.47
N ALA A 125 7.54 7.89 -0.47
CA ALA A 125 6.69 7.76 -1.66
C ALA A 125 7.53 7.24 -2.83
N ASN A 126 6.95 6.42 -3.71
CA ASN A 126 7.56 6.11 -5.00
C ASN A 126 7.11 7.14 -6.06
N PRO A 127 7.98 8.05 -6.50
CA PRO A 127 7.60 9.10 -7.46
C PRO A 127 7.41 8.59 -8.91
N THR A 128 7.85 7.35 -9.21
CA THR A 128 7.91 6.86 -10.60
C THR A 128 6.62 6.19 -11.07
N LYS A 129 5.80 5.67 -10.16
CA LYS A 129 4.64 4.85 -10.51
C LYS A 129 3.38 5.70 -10.47
N GLY A 130 3.17 6.40 -11.58
CA GLY A 130 2.07 7.35 -11.80
C GLY A 130 2.45 8.53 -12.70
N HIS A 131 3.74 8.76 -12.94
CA HIS A 131 4.17 10.07 -13.43
C HIS A 131 4.95 10.11 -14.75
N LEU A 132 5.54 9.01 -15.24
CA LEU A 132 6.38 9.08 -16.44
C LEU A 132 6.20 7.85 -17.32
N SER A 133 5.50 8.02 -18.44
CA SER A 133 5.67 7.15 -19.61
C SER A 133 6.60 7.84 -20.61
N VAL A 134 7.66 7.14 -21.03
CA VAL A 134 8.43 7.57 -22.21
C VAL A 134 7.56 7.26 -23.42
N VAL A 135 6.94 8.30 -24.00
CA VAL A 135 5.98 8.16 -25.11
C VAL A 135 6.65 8.07 -26.49
N GLY A 136 7.97 8.16 -26.57
CA GLY A 136 8.70 7.96 -27.81
C GLY A 136 10.14 8.46 -27.77
N TRP A 137 10.91 8.00 -28.74
CA TRP A 137 12.30 8.35 -29.00
C TRP A 137 12.41 8.50 -30.51
N THR A 138 12.57 9.73 -31.00
CA THR A 138 12.80 9.98 -32.42
C THR A 138 14.18 10.58 -32.57
N SER A 139 15.06 9.89 -33.28
CA SER A 139 16.27 10.52 -33.80
C SER A 139 15.84 11.37 -35.00
N THR A 140 15.87 12.69 -34.87
CA THR A 140 15.67 13.57 -36.04
C THR A 140 16.80 13.30 -37.04
N PRO A 141 16.51 12.88 -38.28
CA PRO A 141 17.54 12.82 -39.30
C PRO A 141 17.95 14.25 -39.65
N VAL A 142 19.25 14.53 -39.60
CA VAL A 142 19.80 15.81 -40.05
C VAL A 142 19.56 15.87 -41.56
N LEU A 143 18.79 16.86 -42.03
CA LEU A 143 18.63 17.10 -43.47
C LEU A 143 19.91 17.76 -43.98
N GLY A 144 20.88 16.93 -44.35
CA GLY A 144 22.19 17.33 -44.84
C GLY A 144 23.22 16.27 -44.47
N GLU A 145 23.99 15.80 -45.45
CA GLU A 145 24.98 14.73 -45.31
C GLU A 145 26.08 15.07 -44.28
N ALA A 146 25.85 14.78 -43.01
CA ALA A 146 26.87 14.81 -41.97
C ALA A 146 26.97 13.42 -41.34
N LYS A 147 27.76 12.54 -41.98
CA LYS A 147 27.89 11.11 -41.62
C LYS A 147 28.57 10.85 -40.26
N ASN A 148 28.95 11.88 -39.48
CA ASN A 148 29.63 11.71 -38.19
C ASN A 148 29.23 12.76 -37.12
N LEU A 149 28.02 13.31 -37.16
CA LEU A 149 27.59 14.27 -36.15
C LEU A 149 26.81 13.58 -35.02
N PHE A 150 27.19 13.85 -33.77
CA PHE A 150 26.48 13.41 -32.56
C PHE A 150 24.98 13.60 -32.73
N LYS A 151 24.20 12.51 -32.69
CA LYS A 151 22.74 12.57 -32.74
C LYS A 151 22.23 13.07 -31.37
N PRO A 152 21.65 14.27 -31.27
CA PRO A 152 21.03 14.68 -30.01
C PRO A 152 19.82 13.77 -29.74
N LEU A 153 19.81 13.15 -28.56
CA LEU A 153 18.67 12.36 -28.11
C LEU A 153 17.63 13.34 -27.54
N VAL A 154 16.51 13.51 -28.24
CA VAL A 154 15.39 14.33 -27.74
C VAL A 154 14.39 13.41 -27.05
N VAL A 155 14.18 13.63 -25.74
CA VAL A 155 13.24 12.87 -24.91
C VAL A 155 12.02 13.74 -24.65
N PHE A 156 10.85 13.31 -25.12
CA PHE A 156 9.58 13.97 -24.82
C PHE A 156 8.99 13.39 -23.54
N LEU A 157 8.98 14.19 -22.47
CA LEU A 157 8.32 13.87 -21.23
C LEU A 157 6.91 14.47 -21.25
N SER A 158 5.87 13.63 -21.19
CA SER A 158 4.48 14.10 -21.09
C SER A 158 4.01 14.01 -19.63
N TRP A 159 3.42 15.09 -19.13
CA TRP A 159 2.81 15.16 -17.80
C TRP A 159 1.28 15.04 -17.95
N ARG A 160 0.67 13.99 -17.38
CA ARG A 160 -0.79 13.96 -17.17
C ARG A 160 -1.07 14.21 -15.69
N ARG A 161 -1.92 15.19 -15.38
CA ARG A 161 -2.46 15.35 -14.01
C ARG A 161 -3.48 14.23 -13.77
N PRO A 162 -3.43 13.52 -12.62
CA PRO A 162 -4.50 12.62 -12.25
C PRO A 162 -5.75 13.43 -11.89
N TYR A 163 -6.89 13.03 -12.43
CA TYR A 163 -8.23 13.48 -12.02
C TYR A 163 -8.72 12.58 -10.88
#